data_AF-A0A3R7WA46-F1
#
_entry.id   AF-A0A3R7WA46-F1
#
_cell.length_a   1.000
_cell.length_b   1.000
_cell.length_c   1.000
_cell.angle_alpha   90.00
_cell.angle_beta   90.00
_cell.angle_gamma   90.00
#
_symmetry.space_group_name_H-M   'P 1'
#
loop_
_entity.id
_entity.type
_entity.pdbx_description
1 polymer ?
#
loop_
_entity_poly.entity_id
_entity_poly.type
_entity_poly.pdbx_seq_one_letter_code
_entity_poly.pdbx_strand_id
1 'polypeptide(L)'
;MANPKTPITELDFDSIKTQLKTYLQTQTQFKDYNFEGSNMSVLLDVLAFNSYQNNFYTNMAMNEMFLDSAILKNSIVSHAKELNYIPRSRKSAKAVVTVSIRREQTESTITIPKYADFSITHKGESYNFITDQAYVARRVPKALTDTTPGNDFVVEGVEIFEGEILQSFQREGFIVDADGVLRVNLTNNEVDTDSIVVFVDAEQTDDQNVFTRANTIFGVRPTDKVFYLEPYLDDKYAIYFGKNQFGLQPEEFEDVRVRYRICSGEEPNGAGQSGTFSASFIEGGTITVTVTSPATGGAERESMESIRYFAPKALQIQERAVTTSDYEVLLQQAFPEIKAVSAYGGEQLDPPQYGRVAISVFLNDDTEIVSSTLSNSYLSYLSERSPLGIEPIFVQTQFVYGDMNVAVKYSKKNTEKTSAELEVLVRNAIAQYSDDNLEDFNKTLRVSKLSGIIDNLDPGIESNEITVLPIIEYSPPVNFNTNPKFRFESELIKPYPYKAANGFVDYKPAIKSTPFDVNGTCVFLQDDGQGNMMLITDEITNPQIINPTAGTVDYEIGEVRLTNFIVESYTGSAIKFTAKTKNNDVKAPKGRVFILRDTDVITTMELQEFSRPIATQSATNPPNTTTTASSSSY
;
A
#
# COMPACT_ATOMS: atom_id res chain seq x y z
N MET A 1 -53.09 30.79 36.52
CA MET A 1 -53.37 30.25 35.17
C MET A 1 -52.10 29.57 34.71
N ALA A 2 -52.06 28.23 34.75
CA ALA A 2 -50.90 27.48 34.31
C ALA A 2 -50.90 27.44 32.77
N ASN A 3 -49.83 27.94 32.15
CA ASN A 3 -49.58 27.73 30.71
C ASN A 3 -49.39 26.22 30.50
N PRO A 4 -50.25 25.53 29.75
CA PRO A 4 -49.99 24.14 29.43
C PRO A 4 -48.80 24.09 28.46
N LYS A 5 -47.62 23.74 28.96
CA LYS A 5 -46.54 23.21 28.13
C LYS A 5 -46.95 21.80 27.71
N THR A 6 -47.64 21.67 26.58
CA THR A 6 -47.69 20.39 25.86
C THR A 6 -46.36 20.24 25.14
N PRO A 7 -45.44 19.36 25.57
CA PRO A 7 -44.26 19.07 24.78
C PRO A 7 -44.74 18.48 23.43
N ILE A 8 -44.25 19.05 22.33
CA ILE A 8 -44.50 18.52 20.98
C ILE A 8 -43.66 17.24 20.88
N THR A 9 -44.27 16.10 21.11
CA THR A 9 -43.58 14.79 21.13
C THR A 9 -43.90 13.92 19.92
N GLU A 10 -44.90 14.27 19.11
CA GLU A 10 -45.48 13.38 18.10
C GLU A 10 -45.55 14.09 16.75
N LEU A 11 -45.06 13.41 15.70
CA LEU A 11 -44.96 13.92 14.33
C LEU A 11 -46.07 13.40 13.42
N ASP A 12 -46.98 12.58 13.93
CA ASP A 12 -48.07 11.99 13.14
C ASP A 12 -49.24 12.97 12.99
N PHE A 13 -49.91 12.93 11.84
CA PHE A 13 -50.99 13.86 11.48
C PHE A 13 -52.15 13.79 12.49
N ASP A 14 -52.63 12.59 12.80
CA ASP A 14 -53.77 12.38 13.71
C ASP A 14 -53.42 12.82 15.15
N SER A 15 -52.16 12.63 15.53
CA SER A 15 -51.62 13.06 16.81
C SER A 15 -51.52 14.58 16.92
N ILE A 16 -51.02 15.26 15.87
CA ILE A 16 -50.97 16.73 15.78
C ILE A 16 -52.38 17.33 15.86
N LYS A 17 -53.34 16.75 15.12
CA LYS A 17 -54.75 17.16 15.19
C LYS A 17 -55.32 17.01 16.60
N THR A 18 -55.03 15.89 17.26
CA THR A 18 -55.48 15.61 18.63
C THR A 18 -54.88 16.57 19.65
N GLN A 19 -53.59 16.93 19.49
CA GLN A 19 -52.94 17.94 20.33
C GLN A 19 -53.51 19.34 20.11
N LEU A 20 -53.74 19.76 18.85
CA LEU A 20 -54.40 21.02 18.52
C LEU A 20 -55.82 21.09 19.10
N LYS A 21 -56.58 20.00 19.01
CA LYS A 21 -57.91 19.88 19.62
C LYS A 21 -57.83 20.03 21.14
N THR A 22 -56.88 19.35 21.80
CA THR A 22 -56.68 19.44 23.25
C THR A 22 -56.30 20.87 23.65
N TYR A 23 -55.42 21.52 22.89
CA TYR A 23 -55.03 22.92 23.09
C TYR A 23 -56.24 23.87 23.00
N LEU A 24 -57.08 23.75 21.96
CA LEU A 24 -58.28 24.58 21.80
C LEU A 24 -59.32 24.34 22.90
N GLN A 25 -59.45 23.11 23.41
CA GLN A 25 -60.33 22.79 24.53
C GLN A 25 -59.93 23.49 25.85
N THR A 26 -58.65 23.88 26.00
CA THR A 26 -58.20 24.65 27.18
C THR A 26 -58.61 26.13 27.13
N GLN A 27 -58.99 26.65 25.96
CA GLN A 27 -59.32 28.06 25.78
C GLN A 27 -60.76 28.35 26.21
N THR A 28 -60.94 29.34 27.08
CA THR A 28 -62.27 29.71 27.62
C THR A 28 -63.24 30.20 26.55
N GLN A 29 -62.74 30.67 25.41
CA GLN A 29 -63.52 31.22 24.30
C GLN A 29 -64.22 30.14 23.46
N PHE A 30 -63.73 28.90 23.47
CA PHE A 30 -64.21 27.80 22.62
C PHE A 30 -64.77 26.61 23.39
N LYS A 31 -65.14 26.82 24.66
CA LYS A 31 -65.61 25.76 25.57
C LYS A 31 -66.89 25.04 25.08
N ASP A 32 -67.70 25.72 24.27
CA ASP A 32 -68.99 25.23 23.79
C ASP A 32 -68.92 24.61 22.38
N TYR A 33 -67.74 24.56 21.76
CA TYR A 33 -67.57 24.01 20.40
C TYR A 33 -67.36 22.50 20.42
N ASN A 34 -68.07 21.80 19.54
CA ASN A 34 -67.81 20.39 19.24
C ASN A 34 -66.78 20.26 18.11
N PHE A 35 -65.59 19.79 18.46
CA PHE A 35 -64.47 19.62 17.52
C PHE A 35 -64.50 18.31 16.71
N GLU A 36 -65.47 17.40 16.98
CA GLU A 36 -65.63 16.12 16.25
C GLU A 36 -66.57 16.22 15.04
N GLY A 37 -67.53 17.14 15.04
CA GLY A 37 -68.55 17.22 13.98
C GLY A 37 -68.87 18.67 13.62
N SER A 38 -68.11 19.25 12.68
CA SER A 38 -68.32 20.61 12.16
C SER A 38 -67.32 20.97 11.04
N ASN A 39 -67.51 22.13 10.41
CA ASN A 39 -66.50 22.89 9.65
C ASN A 39 -65.21 23.15 10.46
N MET A 40 -65.29 23.17 11.80
CA MET A 40 -64.13 23.31 12.67
C MET A 40 -63.17 22.11 12.58
N SER A 41 -63.67 20.88 12.36
CA SER A 41 -62.79 19.73 12.11
C SER A 41 -62.02 19.92 10.80
N VAL A 42 -62.70 20.38 9.73
CA VAL A 42 -62.06 20.61 8.42
C VAL A 42 -60.98 21.70 8.53
N LEU A 43 -61.22 22.76 9.30
CA LEU A 43 -60.20 23.78 9.56
C LEU A 43 -59.02 23.21 10.36
N LEU A 44 -59.29 22.40 11.39
CA LEU A 44 -58.25 21.70 12.14
C LEU A 44 -57.44 20.74 11.27
N ASP A 45 -58.08 20.07 10.29
CA ASP A 45 -57.40 19.20 9.33
C ASP A 45 -56.42 19.99 8.45
N VAL A 46 -56.82 21.16 7.94
CA VAL A 46 -55.94 22.03 7.14
C VAL A 46 -54.76 22.54 7.96
N LEU A 47 -54.99 22.96 9.22
CA LEU A 47 -53.94 23.45 10.11
C LEU A 47 -52.99 22.33 10.54
N ALA A 48 -53.52 21.14 10.85
CA ALA A 48 -52.73 19.96 11.17
C ALA A 48 -51.90 19.52 9.95
N PHE A 49 -52.46 19.56 8.74
CA PHE A 49 -51.74 19.24 7.51
C PHE A 49 -50.60 20.22 7.24
N ASN A 50 -50.83 21.53 7.39
CA ASN A 50 -49.77 22.53 7.25
C ASN A 50 -48.67 22.35 8.31
N SER A 51 -49.04 22.07 9.56
CA SER A 51 -48.09 21.85 10.66
C SER A 51 -47.28 20.57 10.44
N TYR A 52 -47.93 19.48 10.00
CA TYR A 52 -47.28 18.23 9.63
C TYR A 52 -46.25 18.45 8.52
N GLN A 53 -46.62 19.17 7.46
CA GLN A 53 -45.73 19.46 6.35
C GLN A 53 -44.53 20.32 6.77
N ASN A 54 -44.74 21.34 7.60
CA ASN A 54 -43.67 22.17 8.15
C ASN A 54 -42.74 21.38 9.07
N ASN A 55 -43.29 20.50 9.92
CA ASN A 55 -42.50 19.62 10.78
C ASN A 55 -41.65 18.66 9.95
N PHE A 56 -42.21 18.06 8.91
CA PHE A 56 -41.49 17.20 7.99
C PHE A 56 -40.34 17.95 7.30
N TYR A 57 -40.60 19.14 6.75
CA TYR A 57 -39.56 19.96 6.11
C TYR A 57 -38.48 20.40 7.11
N THR A 58 -38.85 20.75 8.33
CA THR A 58 -37.89 21.15 9.37
C THR A 58 -37.03 19.97 9.81
N ASN A 59 -37.62 18.78 9.99
CA ASN A 59 -36.87 17.57 10.34
C ASN A 59 -35.91 17.19 9.20
N MET A 60 -36.39 17.19 7.95
CA MET A 60 -35.54 16.95 6.79
C MET A 60 -34.40 17.97 6.69
N ALA A 61 -34.70 19.26 6.83
CA ALA A 61 -33.68 20.30 6.82
C ALA A 61 -32.64 20.11 7.94
N MET A 62 -33.07 19.78 9.17
CA MET A 62 -32.13 19.51 10.28
C MET A 62 -31.27 18.27 10.05
N ASN A 63 -31.81 17.21 9.44
CA ASN A 63 -31.00 16.05 9.06
C ASN A 63 -29.98 16.40 7.97
N GLU A 64 -30.32 17.27 7.03
CA GLU A 64 -29.39 17.73 5.98
C GLU A 64 -28.32 18.73 6.49
N MET A 65 -28.48 19.30 7.69
CA MET A 65 -27.50 20.22 8.29
C MET A 65 -26.22 19.55 8.77
N PHE A 66 -26.22 18.24 9.02
CA PHE A 66 -25.04 17.51 9.48
C PHE A 66 -24.63 16.45 8.45
N LEU A 67 -23.33 16.33 8.21
CA LEU A 67 -22.76 15.39 7.24
C LEU A 67 -23.14 13.93 7.51
N ASP A 68 -23.26 13.54 8.78
CA ASP A 68 -23.57 12.18 9.19
C ASP A 68 -25.05 11.81 8.96
N SER A 69 -25.97 12.74 9.20
CA SER A 69 -27.42 12.55 9.01
C SER A 69 -27.93 12.93 7.62
N ALA A 70 -27.14 13.63 6.80
CA ALA A 70 -27.54 14.05 5.46
C ALA A 70 -27.82 12.84 4.56
N ILE A 71 -28.94 12.91 3.84
CA ILE A 71 -29.42 11.87 2.91
C ILE A 71 -29.21 12.34 1.47
N LEU A 72 -29.40 13.63 1.19
CA LEU A 72 -29.19 14.18 -0.14
C LEU A 72 -27.69 14.27 -0.46
N LYS A 73 -27.30 13.70 -1.60
CA LYS A 73 -25.91 13.72 -2.07
C LYS A 73 -25.36 15.15 -2.19
N ASN A 74 -26.16 16.08 -2.68
CA ASN A 74 -25.74 17.48 -2.84
C ASN A 74 -25.42 18.13 -1.47
N SER A 75 -26.14 17.80 -0.39
CA SER A 75 -25.81 18.27 0.96
C SER A 75 -24.50 17.67 1.46
N ILE A 76 -24.31 16.35 1.27
CA ILE A 76 -23.07 15.64 1.65
C ILE A 76 -21.86 16.28 0.94
N VAL A 77 -21.99 16.55 -0.36
CA VAL A 77 -20.94 17.17 -1.18
C VAL A 77 -20.68 18.62 -0.74
N SER A 78 -21.73 19.38 -0.38
CA SER A 78 -21.57 20.73 0.18
C SER A 78 -20.79 20.72 1.50
N HIS A 79 -21.11 19.79 2.41
CA HIS A 79 -20.36 19.62 3.66
C HIS A 79 -18.92 19.16 3.39
N ALA A 80 -18.71 18.26 2.43
CA ALA A 80 -17.36 17.84 2.02
C ALA A 80 -16.53 19.02 1.49
N LYS A 81 -17.15 19.94 0.74
CA LYS A 81 -16.51 21.18 0.25
C LYS A 81 -16.02 22.05 1.41
N GLU A 82 -16.79 22.19 2.48
CA GLU A 82 -16.37 22.94 3.69
C GLU A 82 -15.13 22.32 4.36
N LEU A 83 -15.00 21.00 4.28
CA LEU A 83 -13.85 20.25 4.82
C LEU A 83 -12.65 20.23 3.86
N ASN A 84 -12.71 20.96 2.73
CA ASN A 84 -11.73 20.93 1.64
C ASN A 84 -11.47 19.50 1.10
N TYR A 85 -12.48 18.63 1.19
CA TYR A 85 -12.44 17.28 0.64
C TYR A 85 -13.05 17.29 -0.76
N ILE A 86 -12.30 16.85 -1.76
CA ILE A 86 -12.78 16.70 -3.13
C ILE A 86 -13.08 15.20 -3.33
N PRO A 87 -14.36 14.80 -3.39
CA PRO A 87 -14.73 13.43 -3.69
C PRO A 87 -14.12 12.97 -5.00
N ARG A 88 -13.75 11.69 -5.07
CA ARG A 88 -13.19 11.14 -6.31
C ARG A 88 -14.25 11.13 -7.42
N SER A 89 -13.88 11.68 -8.59
CA SER A 89 -14.68 11.55 -9.82
C SER A 89 -14.52 10.17 -10.46
N ARG A 90 -15.21 9.95 -11.58
CA ARG A 90 -14.87 8.85 -12.48
C ARG A 90 -13.44 9.03 -12.99
N LYS A 91 -12.68 7.94 -13.05
CA LYS A 91 -11.31 7.91 -13.60
C LYS A 91 -11.27 7.10 -14.88
N SER A 92 -10.55 7.62 -15.88
CA SER A 92 -10.26 6.92 -17.13
C SER A 92 -9.36 5.71 -16.87
N ALA A 93 -9.68 4.56 -17.48
CA ALA A 93 -8.75 3.43 -17.50
C ALA A 93 -7.54 3.73 -18.40
N LYS A 94 -6.35 3.31 -17.97
CA LYS A 94 -5.09 3.52 -18.69
C LYS A 94 -4.55 2.20 -19.22
N ALA A 95 -4.22 2.14 -20.51
CA ALA A 95 -3.48 1.05 -21.13
C ALA A 95 -2.14 1.55 -21.69
N VAL A 96 -1.17 0.64 -21.81
CA VAL A 96 0.14 0.94 -22.41
C VAL A 96 0.30 0.08 -23.65
N VAL A 97 0.58 0.72 -24.78
CA VAL A 97 0.64 0.06 -26.08
C VAL A 97 1.92 0.42 -26.84
N THR A 98 2.38 -0.53 -27.65
CA THR A 98 3.41 -0.31 -28.67
C THR A 98 2.71 -0.10 -30.01
N VAL A 99 2.95 1.05 -30.64
CA VAL A 99 2.35 1.41 -31.92
C VAL A 99 3.39 1.26 -33.02
N SER A 100 3.04 0.46 -34.03
CA SER A 100 3.83 0.28 -35.25
C SER A 100 3.08 0.83 -36.45
N ILE A 101 3.70 1.76 -37.16
CA ILE A 101 3.10 2.47 -38.30
C ILE A 101 3.91 2.08 -39.53
N ARG A 102 3.24 1.53 -40.55
CA ARG A 102 3.84 1.22 -41.84
C ARG A 102 3.39 2.22 -42.88
N ARG A 103 4.32 3.01 -43.42
CA ARG A 103 4.05 4.03 -44.45
C ARG A 103 5.23 4.23 -45.38
N GLU A 104 4.94 4.58 -46.63
CA GLU A 104 5.94 5.05 -47.60
C GLU A 104 6.26 6.54 -47.33
N GLN A 105 7.22 6.80 -46.46
CA GLN A 105 7.70 8.15 -46.14
C GLN A 105 9.22 8.17 -46.05
N THR A 106 9.83 9.28 -46.49
CA THR A 106 11.29 9.48 -46.54
C THR A 106 11.88 9.96 -45.20
N GLU A 107 11.07 10.58 -44.35
CA GLU A 107 11.47 11.09 -43.04
C GLU A 107 11.80 9.96 -42.05
N SER A 108 12.66 10.24 -41.07
CA SER A 108 13.12 9.26 -40.07
C SER A 108 12.14 9.08 -38.90
N THR A 109 11.14 9.94 -38.77
CA THR A 109 10.20 9.98 -37.65
C THR A 109 8.79 10.32 -38.09
N ILE A 110 7.79 9.76 -37.40
CA ILE A 110 6.37 10.10 -37.56
C ILE A 110 5.83 10.54 -36.20
N THR A 111 5.11 11.65 -36.16
CA THR A 111 4.48 12.14 -34.91
C THR A 111 3.05 11.63 -34.81
N ILE A 112 2.74 10.95 -33.72
CA ILE A 112 1.38 10.65 -33.29
C ILE A 112 0.85 11.90 -32.59
N PRO A 113 -0.24 12.52 -33.08
CA PRO A 113 -0.76 13.73 -32.49
C PRO A 113 -1.29 13.46 -31.08
N LYS A 114 -1.28 14.51 -30.24
CA LYS A 114 -2.00 14.51 -28.96
C LYS A 114 -3.49 14.24 -29.22
N TYR A 115 -4.13 13.44 -28.38
CA TYR A 115 -5.53 13.02 -28.53
C TYR A 115 -5.82 12.18 -29.77
N ALA A 116 -4.83 11.43 -30.26
CA ALA A 116 -5.06 10.39 -31.27
C ALA A 116 -5.99 9.29 -30.74
N ASP A 117 -6.99 8.90 -31.53
CA ASP A 117 -8.01 7.89 -31.18
C ASP A 117 -7.55 6.43 -31.40
N PHE A 118 -7.91 5.57 -30.45
CA PHE A 118 -7.71 4.13 -30.40
C PHE A 118 -9.00 3.46 -29.95
N SER A 119 -9.55 2.56 -30.75
CA SER A 119 -10.78 1.83 -30.44
C SER A 119 -10.49 0.39 -30.04
N ILE A 120 -11.27 -0.15 -29.10
CA ILE A 120 -11.24 -1.57 -28.75
C ILE A 120 -12.63 -2.05 -28.36
N THR A 121 -12.95 -3.30 -28.71
CA THR A 121 -14.16 -3.97 -28.21
C THR A 121 -13.81 -4.83 -27.00
N HIS A 122 -14.45 -4.58 -25.86
CA HIS A 122 -14.29 -5.36 -24.64
C HIS A 122 -15.67 -5.78 -24.13
N LYS A 123 -15.86 -7.07 -23.84
CA LYS A 123 -17.13 -7.65 -23.34
C LYS A 123 -18.38 -7.34 -24.19
N GLY A 124 -18.21 -7.07 -25.48
CA GLY A 124 -19.31 -6.80 -26.42
C GLY A 124 -19.64 -5.31 -26.59
N GLU A 125 -18.99 -4.42 -25.84
CA GLU A 125 -19.09 -2.96 -26.00
C GLU A 125 -17.80 -2.38 -26.58
N SER A 126 -17.90 -1.26 -27.30
CA SER A 126 -16.76 -0.60 -27.92
C SER A 126 -16.37 0.62 -27.11
N TYR A 127 -15.11 0.69 -26.70
CA TYR A 127 -14.54 1.80 -25.95
C TYR A 127 -13.53 2.56 -26.82
N ASN A 128 -13.51 3.88 -26.67
CA ASN A 128 -12.51 4.76 -27.28
C ASN A 128 -11.43 5.12 -26.25
N PHE A 129 -10.19 5.16 -26.71
CA PHE A 129 -9.01 5.52 -25.95
C PHE A 129 -8.26 6.59 -26.71
N ILE A 130 -7.67 7.52 -25.99
CA ILE A 130 -6.94 8.65 -26.56
C ILE A 130 -5.56 8.81 -25.91
N THR A 131 -4.63 9.41 -26.64
CA THR A 131 -3.34 9.83 -26.09
C THR A 131 -3.45 11.16 -25.36
N ASP A 132 -2.75 11.30 -24.24
CA ASP A 132 -2.69 12.53 -23.45
C ASP A 132 -1.62 13.51 -23.93
N GLN A 133 -0.60 13.04 -24.64
CA GLN A 133 0.51 13.79 -25.21
C GLN A 133 0.84 13.33 -26.63
N ALA A 134 1.66 14.11 -27.34
CA ALA A 134 2.16 13.71 -28.65
C ALA A 134 3.35 12.74 -28.49
N TYR A 135 3.38 11.69 -29.31
CA TYR A 135 4.47 10.70 -29.33
C TYR A 135 5.20 10.72 -30.67
N VAL A 136 6.50 10.40 -30.68
CA VAL A 136 7.30 10.38 -31.91
C VAL A 136 7.79 8.95 -32.19
N ALA A 137 7.20 8.32 -33.21
CA ALA A 137 7.63 7.02 -33.71
C ALA A 137 8.89 7.15 -34.56
N ARG A 138 9.86 6.26 -34.33
CA ARG A 138 11.15 6.27 -35.02
C ARG A 138 11.22 5.13 -36.03
N ARG A 139 11.85 5.38 -37.17
CA ARG A 139 12.04 4.37 -38.21
C ARG A 139 12.92 3.23 -37.71
N VAL A 140 12.46 2.00 -37.90
CA VAL A 140 13.24 0.79 -37.65
C VAL A 140 13.95 0.38 -38.94
N PRO A 141 15.27 0.09 -38.89
CA PRO A 141 15.99 -0.41 -40.06
C PRO A 141 15.39 -1.74 -40.52
N LYS A 142 15.10 -1.82 -41.81
CA LYS A 142 14.56 -3.03 -42.40
C LYS A 142 15.64 -4.11 -42.50
N ALA A 143 15.33 -5.34 -42.13
CA ALA A 143 16.21 -6.47 -42.39
C ALA A 143 16.38 -6.64 -43.92
N LEU A 144 17.61 -6.94 -44.37
CA LEU A 144 17.96 -7.12 -45.79
C LEU A 144 17.10 -8.17 -46.53
N THR A 145 16.44 -9.06 -45.79
CA THR A 145 15.60 -10.15 -46.29
C THR A 145 14.12 -9.80 -46.41
N ASP A 146 13.67 -8.65 -45.90
CA ASP A 146 12.26 -8.26 -45.95
C ASP A 146 11.99 -7.44 -47.23
N THR A 147 11.13 -7.96 -48.09
CA THR A 147 10.74 -7.38 -49.39
C THR A 147 9.40 -6.63 -49.36
N THR A 148 8.75 -6.49 -48.19
CA THR A 148 7.47 -5.79 -48.03
C THR A 148 7.57 -4.29 -48.39
N PRO A 149 6.68 -3.71 -49.19
CA PRO A 149 6.65 -2.26 -49.40
C PRO A 149 6.31 -1.52 -48.09
N GLY A 150 6.99 -0.40 -47.83
CA GLY A 150 6.79 0.47 -46.67
C GLY A 150 7.98 0.52 -45.71
N ASN A 151 8.12 1.65 -45.01
CA ASN A 151 9.01 1.78 -43.85
C ASN A 151 8.21 1.55 -42.56
N ASP A 152 8.79 0.81 -41.62
CA ASP A 152 8.21 0.57 -40.30
C ASP A 152 8.71 1.62 -39.30
N PHE A 153 7.78 2.28 -38.63
CA PHE A 153 8.04 3.24 -37.56
C PHE A 153 7.43 2.68 -36.27
N VAL A 154 8.23 2.58 -35.21
CA VAL A 154 7.78 2.00 -33.94
C VAL A 154 7.95 3.03 -32.83
N VAL A 155 6.96 3.07 -31.95
CA VAL A 155 7.03 3.72 -30.63
C VAL A 155 6.53 2.73 -29.58
N GLU A 156 7.33 2.56 -28.53
CA GLU A 156 7.01 1.71 -27.39
C GLU A 156 6.54 2.58 -26.22
N GLY A 157 5.73 2.01 -25.34
CA GLY A 157 5.31 2.68 -24.11
C GLY A 157 4.35 3.86 -24.32
N VAL A 158 3.51 3.82 -25.36
CA VAL A 158 2.47 4.85 -25.56
C VAL A 158 1.37 4.64 -24.54
N GLU A 159 1.16 5.63 -23.66
CA GLU A 159 0.03 5.62 -22.73
C GLU A 159 -1.23 6.11 -23.43
N ILE A 160 -2.29 5.32 -23.33
CA ILE A 160 -3.62 5.64 -23.84
C ILE A 160 -4.64 5.56 -22.70
N PHE A 161 -5.56 6.51 -22.68
CA PHE A 161 -6.58 6.65 -21.64
C PHE A 161 -7.96 6.52 -22.24
N GLU A 162 -8.85 5.79 -21.58
CA GLU A 162 -10.24 5.66 -22.02
C GLU A 162 -10.98 7.00 -21.93
N GLY A 163 -11.86 7.20 -22.90
CA GLY A 163 -12.77 8.33 -22.95
C GLY A 163 -12.64 9.17 -24.21
N GLU A 164 -13.43 10.23 -24.25
CA GLU A 164 -13.43 11.21 -25.33
C GLU A 164 -13.08 12.59 -24.78
N ILE A 165 -12.42 13.43 -25.59
CA ILE A 165 -12.20 14.82 -25.21
C ILE A 165 -13.47 15.62 -25.41
N LEU A 166 -13.94 16.21 -24.32
CA LEU A 166 -14.94 17.25 -24.35
C LEU A 166 -14.26 18.60 -24.12
N GLN A 167 -14.55 19.55 -25.01
CA GLN A 167 -14.15 20.94 -24.85
C GLN A 167 -15.38 21.75 -24.48
N SER A 168 -15.40 22.28 -23.26
CA SER A 168 -16.44 23.19 -22.81
C SER A 168 -16.00 24.63 -23.07
N PHE A 169 -16.84 25.39 -23.76
CA PHE A 169 -16.70 26.82 -23.92
C PHE A 169 -17.67 27.50 -22.96
N GLN A 170 -17.15 28.27 -22.00
CA GLN A 170 -17.98 29.14 -21.17
C GLN A 170 -17.73 30.58 -21.53
N ARG A 171 -18.32 30.99 -22.66
CA ARG A 171 -18.51 32.42 -22.93
C ARG A 171 -19.73 32.98 -22.18
N GLU A 172 -20.57 32.13 -21.59
CA GLU A 172 -21.84 32.52 -20.94
C GLU A 172 -22.03 31.93 -19.51
N GLY A 173 -20.93 31.61 -18.82
CA GLY A 173 -20.95 30.99 -17.48
C GLY A 173 -20.17 31.74 -16.40
N PHE A 174 -19.75 32.98 -16.67
CA PHE A 174 -19.00 33.80 -15.72
C PHE A 174 -19.88 34.19 -14.54
N ILE A 175 -19.59 33.63 -13.37
CA ILE A 175 -20.12 34.16 -12.11
C ILE A 175 -18.91 34.61 -11.31
N VAL A 176 -18.67 35.92 -11.31
CA VAL A 176 -17.87 36.54 -10.26
C VAL A 176 -18.78 36.62 -9.05
N ASP A 177 -18.61 35.69 -8.12
CA ASP A 177 -19.35 35.73 -6.87
C ASP A 177 -18.97 36.99 -6.08
N ALA A 178 -19.78 37.35 -5.08
CA ALA A 178 -19.58 38.53 -4.23
C ALA A 178 -18.17 38.59 -3.58
N ASP A 179 -17.50 37.45 -3.45
CA ASP A 179 -16.14 37.33 -2.92
C ASP A 179 -15.05 37.72 -3.92
N GLY A 180 -15.41 37.99 -5.18
CA GLY A 180 -14.50 38.36 -6.27
C GLY A 180 -13.63 37.21 -6.80
N VAL A 181 -13.97 35.97 -6.48
CA VAL A 181 -13.32 34.76 -7.00
C VAL A 181 -14.05 34.30 -8.26
N LEU A 182 -13.31 34.08 -9.34
CA LEU A 182 -13.87 33.59 -10.59
C LEU A 182 -14.07 32.07 -10.52
N ARG A 183 -15.30 31.62 -10.84
CA ARG A 183 -15.69 30.21 -10.86
C ARG A 183 -16.22 29.80 -12.24
N VAL A 184 -15.86 28.60 -12.69
CA VAL A 184 -16.25 28.01 -13.98
C VAL A 184 -16.79 26.61 -13.72
N ASN A 185 -18.09 26.39 -13.92
CA ASN A 185 -18.76 25.13 -13.57
C ASN A 185 -18.70 24.13 -14.71
N LEU A 186 -18.21 22.92 -14.51
CA LEU A 186 -18.23 21.88 -15.55
C LEU A 186 -19.66 21.39 -15.79
N THR A 187 -20.05 21.26 -17.06
CA THR A 187 -21.42 20.89 -17.44
C THR A 187 -21.68 19.40 -17.37
N ASN A 188 -20.66 18.58 -17.60
CA ASN A 188 -20.74 17.11 -17.62
C ASN A 188 -20.31 16.52 -16.26
N ASN A 189 -21.02 15.48 -15.81
CA ASN A 189 -20.81 14.76 -14.56
C ASN A 189 -19.95 13.48 -14.72
N GLU A 190 -19.47 13.17 -15.93
CA GLU A 190 -18.59 12.03 -16.24
C GLU A 190 -17.13 12.45 -16.46
N VAL A 191 -16.74 13.60 -15.88
CA VAL A 191 -15.41 14.19 -16.05
C VAL A 191 -14.33 13.42 -15.30
N ASP A 192 -13.22 13.11 -15.99
CA ASP A 192 -11.96 12.72 -15.34
C ASP A 192 -11.21 13.96 -14.86
N THR A 193 -11.17 14.17 -13.54
CA THR A 193 -10.56 15.34 -12.90
C THR A 193 -9.05 15.46 -13.08
N ASP A 194 -8.37 14.36 -13.43
CA ASP A 194 -6.92 14.34 -13.62
C ASP A 194 -6.55 14.79 -15.06
N SER A 195 -7.52 14.78 -15.97
CA SER A 195 -7.36 15.18 -17.37
C SER A 195 -7.63 16.66 -17.67
N ILE A 196 -8.07 17.42 -16.67
CA ILE A 196 -8.53 18.81 -16.83
C ILE A 196 -7.36 19.70 -17.22
N VAL A 197 -7.50 20.38 -18.36
CA VAL A 197 -6.60 21.44 -18.82
C VAL A 197 -7.41 22.70 -19.05
N VAL A 198 -6.95 23.81 -18.47
CA VAL A 198 -7.61 25.11 -18.55
C VAL A 198 -6.75 26.04 -19.39
N PHE A 199 -7.38 26.66 -20.38
CA PHE A 199 -6.80 27.68 -21.24
C PHE A 199 -7.51 29.01 -20.95
N VAL A 200 -6.74 30.07 -20.75
CA VAL A 200 -7.27 31.42 -20.50
C VAL A 200 -6.67 32.35 -21.54
N ASP A 201 -7.48 32.87 -22.45
CA ASP A 201 -7.00 33.75 -23.50
C ASP A 201 -7.95 34.93 -23.73
N ALA A 202 -7.39 36.05 -24.15
CA ALA A 202 -8.16 37.23 -24.57
C ALA A 202 -8.73 37.06 -25.99
N GLU A 203 -8.13 36.18 -26.81
CA GLU A 203 -8.59 35.86 -28.16
C GLU A 203 -8.77 34.35 -28.36
N GLN A 204 -9.66 33.92 -29.26
CA GLN A 204 -10.12 32.53 -29.34
C GLN A 204 -9.06 31.53 -29.88
N THR A 205 -7.86 32.00 -30.22
CA THR A 205 -6.98 31.35 -31.20
C THR A 205 -5.66 30.81 -30.65
N ASP A 206 -5.22 31.22 -29.47
CA ASP A 206 -3.92 30.81 -28.92
C ASP A 206 -4.10 29.98 -27.63
N ASP A 207 -4.11 28.64 -27.74
CA ASP A 207 -4.05 27.68 -26.61
C ASP A 207 -2.70 27.79 -25.81
N GLN A 208 -2.07 28.97 -25.76
CA GLN A 208 -0.75 29.25 -25.20
C GLN A 208 -0.75 29.47 -23.68
N ASN A 209 -1.84 30.00 -23.12
CA ASN A 209 -1.96 30.31 -21.70
C ASN A 209 -2.61 29.14 -20.93
N VAL A 210 -1.80 28.12 -20.67
CA VAL A 210 -2.22 26.93 -19.91
C VAL A 210 -2.09 27.18 -18.42
N PHE A 211 -3.17 26.91 -17.68
CA PHE A 211 -3.17 26.88 -16.23
C PHE A 211 -3.07 25.42 -15.76
N THR A 212 -2.28 25.18 -14.72
CA THR A 212 -2.10 23.84 -14.13
C THR A 212 -2.91 23.69 -12.85
N ARG A 213 -3.37 22.47 -12.57
CA ARG A 213 -4.11 22.18 -11.35
C ARG A 213 -3.17 22.24 -10.14
N ALA A 214 -3.51 23.05 -9.15
CA ALA A 214 -2.87 23.05 -7.84
C ALA A 214 -3.78 22.34 -6.82
N ASN A 215 -3.22 21.40 -6.06
CA ASN A 215 -3.93 20.75 -4.95
C ASN A 215 -3.69 21.47 -3.61
N THR A 216 -2.70 22.35 -3.54
CA THR A 216 -2.32 23.09 -2.34
C THR A 216 -2.04 24.54 -2.68
N ILE A 217 -2.29 25.41 -1.71
CA ILE A 217 -1.93 26.84 -1.77
C ILE A 217 -0.46 27.08 -1.36
N PHE A 218 0.19 26.10 -0.74
CA PHE A 218 1.57 26.23 -0.30
C PHE A 218 2.54 26.29 -1.48
N GLY A 219 3.46 27.25 -1.47
CA GLY A 219 4.43 27.44 -2.54
C GLY A 219 3.90 28.19 -3.77
N VAL A 220 2.59 28.46 -3.85
CA VAL A 220 1.97 29.19 -4.97
C VAL A 220 2.12 30.70 -4.77
N ARG A 221 2.65 31.38 -5.79
CA ARG A 221 2.79 32.83 -5.82
C ARG A 221 1.59 33.49 -6.52
N PRO A 222 1.34 34.79 -6.26
CA PRO A 222 0.31 35.58 -6.95
C PRO A 222 0.31 35.52 -8.48
N THR A 223 1.47 35.32 -9.09
CA THR A 223 1.65 35.33 -10.56
C THR A 223 1.60 33.94 -11.19
N ASP A 224 1.50 32.89 -10.39
CA ASP A 224 1.58 31.52 -10.90
C ASP A 224 0.25 31.16 -11.58
N LYS A 225 0.33 30.59 -12.79
CA LYS A 225 -0.82 30.19 -13.61
C LYS A 225 -1.39 28.86 -13.11
N VAL A 226 -2.11 28.92 -12.00
CA VAL A 226 -2.72 27.75 -11.37
C VAL A 226 -4.23 27.90 -11.19
N PHE A 227 -4.92 26.76 -11.23
CA PHE A 227 -6.35 26.68 -10.92
C PHE A 227 -6.58 25.61 -9.85
N TYR A 228 -7.73 25.72 -9.18
CA TYR A 228 -8.18 24.79 -8.16
C TYR A 228 -9.51 24.18 -8.58
N LEU A 229 -9.80 23.00 -8.05
CA LEU A 229 -11.04 22.27 -8.29
C LEU A 229 -11.86 22.24 -7.00
N GLU A 230 -13.16 22.45 -7.11
CA GLU A 230 -14.12 22.25 -6.03
C GLU A 230 -15.28 21.36 -6.52
N PRO A 231 -15.88 20.54 -5.66
CA PRO A 231 -17.06 19.82 -6.05
C PRO A 231 -18.26 20.78 -6.15
N TYR A 232 -19.15 20.49 -7.08
CA TYR A 232 -20.36 21.26 -7.37
C TYR A 232 -21.61 20.35 -7.28
N LEU A 233 -22.79 20.95 -7.43
CA LEU A 233 -24.06 20.23 -7.39
C LEU A 233 -24.19 19.23 -8.55
N ASP A 234 -24.96 18.17 -8.31
CA ASP A 234 -25.32 17.14 -9.29
C ASP A 234 -24.12 16.39 -9.90
N ASP A 235 -23.15 16.05 -9.04
CA ASP A 235 -21.92 15.31 -9.39
C ASP A 235 -21.02 16.03 -10.42
N LYS A 236 -21.11 17.35 -10.47
CA LYS A 236 -20.26 18.19 -11.30
C LYS A 236 -19.12 18.75 -10.46
N TYR A 237 -18.14 19.35 -11.14
CA TYR A 237 -17.04 20.04 -10.50
C TYR A 237 -17.00 21.47 -11.00
N ALA A 238 -16.47 22.38 -10.19
CA ALA A 238 -16.21 23.75 -10.59
C ALA A 238 -14.72 24.04 -10.47
N ILE A 239 -14.22 24.87 -11.37
CA ILE A 239 -12.86 25.37 -11.37
C ILE A 239 -12.88 26.78 -10.81
N TYR A 240 -11.94 27.10 -9.94
CA TYR A 240 -11.77 28.45 -9.41
C TYR A 240 -10.31 28.89 -9.37
N PHE A 241 -10.08 30.19 -9.27
CA PHE A 241 -8.75 30.80 -9.36
C PHE A 241 -8.32 31.50 -8.06
N GLY A 242 -7.01 31.73 -7.92
CA GLY A 242 -6.34 32.16 -6.68
C GLY A 242 -6.42 33.66 -6.33
N LYS A 243 -7.28 34.45 -6.98
CA LYS A 243 -7.49 35.89 -6.72
C LYS A 243 -6.21 36.74 -6.62
N ASN A 244 -5.21 36.47 -7.45
CA ASN A 244 -3.91 37.17 -7.43
C ASN A 244 -3.23 37.15 -6.04
N GLN A 245 -3.55 36.16 -5.20
CA GLN A 245 -2.91 35.92 -3.91
C GLN A 245 -2.30 34.52 -3.87
N PHE A 246 -3.08 33.53 -4.26
CA PHE A 246 -2.72 32.11 -4.32
C PHE A 246 -2.79 31.60 -5.76
N GLY A 247 -2.28 32.39 -6.70
CA GLY A 247 -2.34 32.15 -8.14
C GLY A 247 -2.98 33.30 -8.91
N LEU A 248 -2.63 33.41 -10.18
CA LEU A 248 -3.14 34.41 -11.11
C LEU A 248 -4.65 34.20 -11.31
N GLN A 249 -5.43 35.27 -11.20
CA GLN A 249 -6.83 35.24 -11.56
C GLN A 249 -7.03 35.90 -12.95
N PRO A 250 -7.71 35.23 -13.88
CA PRO A 250 -8.09 35.81 -15.16
C PRO A 250 -8.90 37.10 -15.02
N GLU A 251 -8.74 38.01 -15.98
CA GLU A 251 -9.55 39.22 -16.06
C GLU A 251 -10.95 38.93 -16.63
N GLU A 252 -11.94 39.76 -16.32
CA GLU A 252 -13.36 39.50 -16.66
C GLU A 252 -13.64 39.41 -18.17
N PHE A 253 -12.75 39.94 -19.02
CA PHE A 253 -12.87 39.89 -20.47
C PHE A 253 -12.10 38.73 -21.12
N GLU A 254 -11.35 37.95 -20.34
CA GLU A 254 -10.63 36.78 -20.85
C GLU A 254 -11.56 35.56 -20.88
N ASP A 255 -11.54 34.84 -22.00
CA ASP A 255 -12.33 33.62 -22.19
C ASP A 255 -11.62 32.43 -21.54
N VAL A 256 -12.32 31.72 -20.65
CA VAL A 256 -11.83 30.48 -20.04
C VAL A 256 -12.38 29.28 -20.79
N ARG A 257 -11.47 28.49 -21.37
CA ARG A 257 -11.78 27.24 -22.08
C ARG A 257 -11.26 26.08 -21.26
N VAL A 258 -12.12 25.09 -21.04
CA VAL A 258 -11.76 23.90 -20.27
C VAL A 258 -11.87 22.67 -21.17
N ARG A 259 -10.80 21.89 -21.21
CA ARG A 259 -10.73 20.62 -21.94
C ARG A 259 -10.52 19.50 -20.93
N TYR A 260 -11.31 18.45 -21.04
CA TYR A 260 -11.24 17.29 -20.15
C TYR A 260 -11.74 16.03 -20.86
N ARG A 261 -11.42 14.87 -20.30
CA ARG A 261 -11.94 13.58 -20.75
C ARG A 261 -13.26 13.25 -20.07
N ILE A 262 -14.18 12.67 -20.83
CA ILE A 262 -15.36 11.98 -20.32
C ILE A 262 -15.12 10.48 -20.39
N CYS A 263 -15.38 9.74 -19.31
CA CYS A 263 -14.97 8.35 -19.18
C CYS A 263 -16.06 7.45 -18.58
N SER A 264 -15.94 6.15 -18.87
CA SER A 264 -16.91 5.11 -18.47
C SER A 264 -16.53 4.39 -17.16
N GLY A 265 -15.59 4.96 -16.39
CA GLY A 265 -15.24 4.44 -15.06
C GLY A 265 -14.54 3.07 -15.11
N GLU A 266 -15.11 2.07 -14.45
CA GLU A 266 -14.48 0.75 -14.25
C GLU A 266 -14.73 -0.26 -15.38
N GLU A 267 -15.71 -0.01 -16.25
CA GLU A 267 -16.12 -0.91 -17.33
C GLU A 267 -15.00 -1.30 -18.31
N PRO A 268 -14.13 -0.37 -18.77
CA PRO A 268 -13.04 -0.69 -19.70
C PRO A 268 -11.83 -1.40 -19.05
N ASN A 269 -11.85 -1.68 -17.73
CA ASN A 269 -10.76 -2.39 -17.07
C ASN A 269 -10.61 -3.83 -17.63
N GLY A 270 -9.40 -4.18 -18.05
CA GLY A 270 -9.06 -5.43 -18.73
C GLY A 270 -9.12 -5.35 -20.26
N ALA A 271 -9.50 -4.22 -20.84
CA ALA A 271 -9.40 -4.01 -22.29
C ALA A 271 -7.94 -4.16 -22.76
N GLY A 272 -7.71 -5.00 -23.76
CA GLY A 272 -6.36 -5.34 -24.24
C GLY A 272 -5.84 -6.71 -23.78
N GLN A 273 -6.52 -7.42 -22.88
CA GLN A 273 -6.13 -8.80 -22.49
C GLN A 273 -6.44 -9.84 -23.58
N SER A 274 -7.54 -9.67 -24.31
CA SER A 274 -8.01 -10.64 -25.32
C SER A 274 -8.36 -9.98 -26.67
N GLY A 275 -8.07 -8.69 -26.81
CA GLY A 275 -8.39 -7.90 -28.00
C GLY A 275 -7.26 -6.94 -28.35
N THR A 276 -7.23 -6.52 -29.60
CA THR A 276 -6.22 -5.59 -30.13
C THR A 276 -6.87 -4.22 -30.35
N PHE A 277 -6.16 -3.15 -30.04
CA PHE A 277 -6.62 -1.79 -30.36
C PHE A 277 -6.51 -1.52 -31.86
N SER A 278 -7.51 -0.85 -32.42
CA SER A 278 -7.49 -0.30 -33.78
C SER A 278 -7.34 1.22 -33.75
N ALA A 279 -6.55 1.78 -34.66
CA ALA A 279 -6.34 3.22 -34.75
C ALA A 279 -6.30 3.69 -36.20
N SER A 280 -6.77 4.91 -36.47
CA SER A 280 -6.91 5.46 -37.82
C SER A 280 -6.55 6.95 -37.94
N PHE A 281 -5.58 7.42 -37.14
CA PHE A 281 -5.21 8.84 -37.07
C PHE A 281 -4.14 9.27 -38.11
N ILE A 282 -3.62 8.36 -38.95
CA ILE A 282 -2.67 8.67 -40.03
C ILE A 282 -3.24 8.22 -41.38
N GLU A 283 -3.38 9.15 -42.31
CA GLU A 283 -3.78 8.84 -43.69
C GLU A 283 -2.64 8.17 -44.49
N GLY A 284 -2.97 7.08 -45.18
CA GLY A 284 -2.04 6.39 -46.08
C GLY A 284 -0.98 5.53 -45.40
N GLY A 285 -1.16 5.18 -44.11
CA GLY A 285 -0.32 4.23 -43.38
C GLY A 285 -1.14 3.16 -42.68
N THR A 286 -0.57 1.96 -42.50
CA THR A 286 -1.19 0.89 -41.70
C THR A 286 -0.67 0.98 -40.26
N ILE A 287 -1.59 1.13 -39.31
CA ILE A 287 -1.26 1.19 -37.88
C ILE A 287 -1.55 -0.18 -37.27
N THR A 288 -0.56 -0.79 -36.64
CA THR A 288 -0.67 -2.02 -35.87
C THR A 288 -0.32 -1.72 -34.42
N VAL A 289 -1.25 -1.99 -33.51
CA VAL A 289 -1.10 -1.72 -32.08
C VAL A 289 -0.89 -3.04 -31.36
N THR A 290 0.15 -3.13 -30.54
CA THR A 290 0.41 -4.29 -29.66
C THR A 290 0.26 -3.86 -28.22
N VAL A 291 -0.51 -4.61 -27.42
CA VAL A 291 -0.75 -4.26 -26.02
C VAL A 291 0.45 -4.69 -25.18
N THR A 292 1.06 -3.74 -24.48
CA THR A 292 2.14 -4.00 -23.50
C THR A 292 1.55 -4.26 -22.12
N SER A 293 0.59 -3.43 -21.72
CA SER A 293 -0.19 -3.59 -20.49
C SER A 293 -1.67 -3.30 -20.77
N PRO A 294 -2.59 -4.17 -20.34
CA PRO A 294 -4.02 -3.96 -20.54
C PRO A 294 -4.54 -2.76 -19.72
N ALA A 295 -5.72 -2.27 -20.09
CA ALA A 295 -6.37 -1.15 -19.44
C ALA A 295 -6.64 -1.44 -17.95
N THR A 296 -6.16 -0.57 -17.07
CA THR A 296 -6.37 -0.66 -15.62
C THR A 296 -6.51 0.73 -14.99
N GLY A 297 -6.96 0.83 -13.75
CA GLY A 297 -7.06 2.09 -13.01
C GLY A 297 -8.32 2.91 -13.30
N GLY A 298 -9.23 2.40 -14.15
CA GLY A 298 -10.57 2.95 -14.28
C GLY A 298 -11.35 2.75 -12.99
N ALA A 299 -11.99 3.80 -12.49
CA ALA A 299 -12.69 3.75 -11.21
C ALA A 299 -13.96 4.57 -11.25
N GLU A 300 -14.98 4.06 -10.55
CA GLU A 300 -16.23 4.80 -10.37
C GLU A 300 -16.11 5.97 -9.40
N ARG A 301 -17.08 6.88 -9.51
CA ARG A 301 -17.24 7.98 -8.56
C ARG A 301 -17.40 7.45 -7.14
N GLU A 302 -16.95 8.22 -6.18
CA GLU A 302 -17.04 7.82 -4.78
C GLU A 302 -18.51 7.72 -4.29
N SER A 303 -18.78 6.72 -3.45
CA SER A 303 -20.11 6.54 -2.85
C SER A 303 -20.36 7.55 -1.72
N MET A 304 -21.63 7.81 -1.42
CA MET A 304 -22.03 8.77 -0.37
C MET A 304 -21.50 8.36 1.00
N GLU A 305 -21.48 7.07 1.29
CA GLU A 305 -21.01 6.46 2.53
C GLU A 305 -19.50 6.59 2.67
N SER A 306 -18.77 6.43 1.56
CA SER A 306 -17.32 6.63 1.52
C SER A 306 -16.99 8.10 1.79
N ILE A 307 -17.68 9.04 1.13
CA ILE A 307 -17.49 10.48 1.36
C ILE A 307 -17.78 10.83 2.83
N ARG A 308 -18.89 10.33 3.41
CA ARG A 308 -19.24 10.57 4.82
C ARG A 308 -18.17 10.07 5.79
N TYR A 309 -17.52 8.95 5.47
CA TYR A 309 -16.48 8.36 6.30
C TYR A 309 -15.11 9.03 6.14
N PHE A 310 -14.73 9.40 4.91
CA PHE A 310 -13.40 9.92 4.59
C PHE A 310 -13.31 11.45 4.69
N ALA A 311 -14.36 12.21 4.38
CA ALA A 311 -14.29 13.67 4.38
C ALA A 311 -13.86 14.27 5.74
N PRO A 312 -14.39 13.82 6.90
CA PRO A 312 -13.92 14.31 8.21
C PRO A 312 -12.48 13.89 8.52
N LYS A 313 -12.03 12.76 7.99
CA LYS A 313 -10.70 12.20 8.24
C LYS A 313 -9.63 12.88 7.39
N ALA A 314 -10.00 13.40 6.22
CA ALA A 314 -9.09 14.17 5.37
C ALA A 314 -8.51 15.37 6.13
N LEU A 315 -9.27 15.99 7.04
CA LEU A 315 -8.78 17.06 7.92
C LEU A 315 -7.71 16.63 8.93
N GLN A 316 -7.58 15.33 9.23
CA GLN A 316 -6.53 14.86 10.14
C GLN A 316 -5.14 14.97 9.50
N ILE A 317 -5.08 14.81 8.18
CA ILE A 317 -3.83 14.86 7.41
C ILE A 317 -3.72 16.27 6.79
N GLN A 318 -3.32 17.26 7.58
CA GLN A 318 -3.31 18.68 7.17
C GLN A 318 -2.13 19.07 6.26
N GLU A 319 -1.68 18.20 5.35
CA GLU A 319 -0.46 18.41 4.54
C GLU A 319 0.78 18.76 5.40
N ARG A 320 0.75 18.44 6.69
CA ARG A 320 1.78 18.75 7.69
C ARG A 320 2.06 17.51 8.52
N ALA A 321 3.34 17.21 8.68
CA ALA A 321 3.77 16.10 9.50
C ALA A 321 4.04 16.59 10.92
N VAL A 322 3.35 16.07 11.94
CA VAL A 322 3.65 16.40 13.35
C VAL A 322 3.96 15.13 14.13
N THR A 323 3.15 14.09 13.94
CA THR A 323 3.37 12.77 14.53
C THR A 323 4.23 11.90 13.62
N THR A 324 4.87 10.87 14.19
CA THR A 324 5.65 9.90 13.40
C THR A 324 4.82 9.24 12.30
N SER A 325 3.56 8.90 12.59
CA SER A 325 2.66 8.30 11.60
C SER A 325 2.29 9.28 10.47
N ASP A 326 2.26 10.59 10.72
CA ASP A 326 2.02 11.56 9.64
C ASP A 326 3.18 11.58 8.64
N TYR A 327 4.43 11.49 9.12
CA TYR A 327 5.62 11.38 8.26
C TYR A 327 5.58 10.13 7.38
N GLU A 328 5.15 9.00 7.95
CA GLU A 328 5.01 7.72 7.24
C GLU A 328 3.94 7.81 6.15
N VAL A 329 2.74 8.28 6.52
CA VAL A 329 1.59 8.38 5.61
C VAL A 329 1.86 9.37 4.47
N LEU A 330 2.41 10.55 4.77
CA LEU A 330 2.69 11.57 3.74
C LEU A 330 3.74 11.08 2.73
N LEU A 331 4.78 10.37 3.19
CA LEU A 331 5.76 9.77 2.28
C LEU A 331 5.13 8.67 1.40
N GLN A 332 4.36 7.76 2.00
CA GLN A 332 3.69 6.68 1.24
C GLN A 332 2.67 7.22 0.23
N GLN A 333 1.99 8.32 0.54
CA GLN A 333 1.03 8.96 -0.39
C GLN A 333 1.74 9.65 -1.56
N ALA A 334 2.86 10.33 -1.30
CA ALA A 334 3.59 11.07 -2.32
C ALA A 334 4.45 10.17 -3.23
N PHE A 335 4.94 9.05 -2.69
CA PHE A 335 5.91 8.16 -3.34
C PHE A 335 5.40 6.70 -3.29
N PRO A 336 4.56 6.27 -4.25
CA PRO A 336 3.98 4.93 -4.28
C PRO A 336 5.00 3.78 -4.41
N GLU A 337 6.24 4.08 -4.80
CA GLU A 337 7.35 3.13 -4.85
C GLU A 337 7.80 2.65 -3.45
N ILE A 338 7.39 3.36 -2.39
CA ILE A 338 7.72 3.04 -1.01
C ILE A 338 6.80 1.92 -0.50
N LYS A 339 7.39 0.79 -0.09
CA LYS A 339 6.66 -0.32 0.55
C LYS A 339 6.33 0.01 2.00
N ALA A 340 7.34 0.44 2.76
CA ALA A 340 7.21 0.76 4.18
C ALA A 340 8.08 1.95 4.57
N VAL A 341 7.62 2.71 5.57
CA VAL A 341 8.36 3.82 6.18
C VAL A 341 8.34 3.63 7.68
N SER A 342 9.45 3.94 8.34
CA SER A 342 9.46 4.18 9.77
C SER A 342 10.00 5.56 10.06
N ALA A 343 9.22 6.34 10.81
CA ALA A 343 9.66 7.60 11.35
C ALA A 343 9.78 7.50 12.87
N TYR A 344 10.86 8.02 13.44
CA TYR A 344 11.05 8.10 14.88
C TYR A 344 11.82 9.35 15.27
N GLY A 345 11.58 9.81 16.50
CA GLY A 345 12.21 11.02 17.01
C GLY A 345 13.72 10.83 17.17
N GLY A 346 14.49 11.87 16.89
CA GLY A 346 15.94 11.85 16.96
C GLY A 346 16.47 11.64 18.39
N GLU A 347 15.64 11.80 19.42
CA GLU A 347 15.97 11.37 20.79
C GLU A 347 16.17 9.86 20.94
N GLN A 348 15.66 9.06 20.00
CA GLN A 348 15.81 7.60 19.98
C GLN A 348 17.05 7.15 19.20
N LEU A 349 17.76 8.06 18.54
CA LEU A 349 19.03 7.76 17.87
C LEU A 349 20.16 7.53 18.88
N ASP A 350 21.20 6.82 18.46
CA ASP A 350 22.42 6.56 19.24
C ASP A 350 23.64 7.07 18.44
N PRO A 351 24.18 8.27 18.73
CA PRO A 351 23.82 9.15 19.84
C PRO A 351 22.52 9.96 19.61
N PRO A 352 21.80 10.36 20.68
CA PRO A 352 20.57 11.14 20.57
C PRO A 352 20.79 12.51 19.89
N GLN A 353 19.93 12.84 18.92
CA GLN A 353 19.94 14.11 18.18
C GLN A 353 18.57 14.80 18.31
N TYR A 354 18.43 15.72 19.27
CA TYR A 354 17.19 16.45 19.47
C TYR A 354 16.88 17.43 18.33
N GLY A 355 15.60 17.69 18.09
CA GLY A 355 15.14 18.58 17.01
C GLY A 355 15.22 17.95 15.62
N ARG A 356 15.41 16.63 15.54
CA ARG A 356 15.47 15.86 14.30
C ARG A 356 14.46 14.73 14.31
N VAL A 357 13.97 14.36 13.13
CA VAL A 357 13.14 13.16 12.93
C VAL A 357 13.90 12.25 11.98
N ALA A 358 14.21 11.04 12.45
CA ALA A 358 14.86 10.02 11.65
C ALA A 358 13.82 9.28 10.82
N ILE A 359 14.10 9.15 9.52
CA ILE A 359 13.24 8.45 8.56
C ILE A 359 14.04 7.34 7.93
N SER A 360 13.47 6.13 7.96
CA SER A 360 13.97 4.96 7.25
C SER A 360 12.90 4.50 6.27
N VAL A 361 13.30 4.19 5.05
CA VAL A 361 12.40 3.85 3.93
C VAL A 361 12.80 2.48 3.39
N PHE A 362 11.81 1.65 3.12
CA PHE A 362 11.94 0.39 2.40
C PHE A 362 11.15 0.48 1.10
N LEU A 363 11.83 0.25 -0.02
CA LEU A 363 11.25 0.34 -1.36
C LEU A 363 10.70 -1.02 -1.79
N ASN A 364 9.77 -1.03 -2.76
CA ASN A 364 9.23 -2.26 -3.34
C ASN A 364 10.26 -3.03 -4.19
N ASP A 365 11.31 -2.36 -4.66
CA ASP A 365 12.40 -3.01 -5.39
C ASP A 365 13.30 -3.76 -4.39
N ASP A 366 13.83 -4.92 -4.78
CA ASP A 366 14.83 -5.73 -4.03
C ASP A 366 16.14 -4.97 -3.68
N THR A 367 16.19 -3.67 -3.92
CA THR A 367 17.27 -2.78 -3.56
C THR A 367 17.23 -2.47 -2.06
N GLU A 368 18.16 -3.07 -1.32
CA GLU A 368 18.36 -2.85 0.11
C GLU A 368 18.91 -1.43 0.45
N ILE A 369 19.32 -0.65 -0.56
CA ILE A 369 19.95 0.65 -0.39
C ILE A 369 19.21 1.71 -1.21
N VAL A 370 18.71 2.73 -0.52
CA VAL A 370 18.11 3.91 -1.15
C VAL A 370 19.23 4.82 -1.69
N SER A 371 19.10 5.25 -2.96
CA SER A 371 20.07 6.17 -3.56
C SER A 371 20.06 7.54 -2.89
N SER A 372 21.21 8.24 -2.90
CA SER A 372 21.31 9.58 -2.32
C SER A 372 20.35 10.58 -2.99
N THR A 373 20.11 10.45 -4.29
CA THR A 373 19.14 11.28 -5.03
C THR A 373 17.72 11.10 -4.51
N LEU A 374 17.25 9.86 -4.33
CA LEU A 374 15.93 9.55 -3.78
C LEU A 374 15.79 10.01 -2.33
N SER A 375 16.83 9.78 -1.52
CA SER A 375 16.81 10.25 -0.13
C SER A 375 16.68 11.78 -0.04
N ASN A 376 17.33 12.53 -0.94
CA ASN A 376 17.24 13.99 -0.97
C ASN A 376 15.85 14.50 -1.45
N SER A 377 15.18 13.78 -2.36
CA SER A 377 13.80 14.12 -2.74
C SER A 377 12.82 13.91 -1.60
N TYR A 378 12.95 12.81 -0.85
CA TYR A 378 12.12 12.54 0.34
C TYR A 378 12.31 13.61 1.41
N LEU A 379 13.58 13.99 1.67
CA LEU A 379 13.91 15.05 2.63
C LEU A 379 13.35 16.41 2.20
N SER A 380 13.47 16.77 0.91
CA SER A 380 12.94 18.04 0.39
C SER A 380 11.43 18.10 0.56
N TYR A 381 10.71 17.04 0.19
CA TYR A 381 9.27 16.93 0.34
C TYR A 381 8.79 17.08 1.79
N LEU A 382 9.48 16.44 2.73
CA LEU A 382 9.15 16.50 4.16
C LEU A 382 9.58 17.80 4.83
N SER A 383 10.66 18.44 4.38
CA SER A 383 11.16 19.69 4.96
C SER A 383 10.15 20.83 4.80
N GLU A 384 9.39 20.86 3.72
CA GLU A 384 8.33 21.85 3.47
C GLU A 384 7.09 21.65 4.36
N ARG A 385 6.91 20.43 4.89
CA ARG A 385 5.72 20.00 5.65
C ARG A 385 5.98 19.78 7.14
N SER A 386 7.24 19.84 7.55
CA SER A 386 7.67 19.67 8.94
C SER A 386 7.50 20.98 9.73
N PRO A 387 7.34 20.91 11.07
CA PRO A 387 7.26 22.11 11.91
C PRO A 387 8.59 22.89 11.89
N LEU A 388 8.49 24.22 11.97
CA LEU A 388 9.65 25.12 11.99
C LEU A 388 10.51 24.87 13.25
N GLY A 389 11.57 24.06 13.11
CA GLY A 389 12.46 23.64 14.20
C GLY A 389 12.73 22.15 14.26
N ILE A 390 12.01 21.33 13.47
CA ILE A 390 12.28 19.92 13.29
C ILE A 390 12.90 19.68 11.92
N GLU A 391 14.08 19.07 11.89
CA GLU A 391 14.79 18.73 10.66
C GLU A 391 14.66 17.22 10.38
N PRO A 392 13.97 16.80 9.30
CA PRO A 392 13.98 15.40 8.90
C PRO A 392 15.38 14.99 8.45
N ILE A 393 15.82 13.80 8.87
CA ILE A 393 17.08 13.19 8.44
C ILE A 393 16.84 11.77 7.96
N PHE A 394 17.56 11.37 6.91
CA PHE A 394 17.47 10.01 6.38
C PHE A 394 18.47 9.10 7.10
N VAL A 395 17.99 7.99 7.62
CA VAL A 395 18.80 6.92 8.22
C VAL A 395 18.59 5.67 7.41
N GLN A 396 19.68 5.11 6.89
CA GLN A 396 19.62 3.89 6.08
C GLN A 396 18.94 2.76 6.85
N THR A 397 17.97 2.14 6.21
CA THR A 397 17.23 0.99 6.72
C THR A 397 18.19 -0.16 7.02
N GLN A 398 18.04 -0.74 8.21
CA GLN A 398 18.77 -1.93 8.61
C GLN A 398 17.84 -3.14 8.50
N PHE A 399 18.41 -4.31 8.21
CA PHE A 399 17.63 -5.53 8.03
C PHE A 399 17.98 -6.56 9.11
N VAL A 400 16.99 -7.36 9.48
CA VAL A 400 17.17 -8.60 10.23
C VAL A 400 16.52 -9.70 9.41
N TYR A 401 17.27 -10.78 9.17
CA TYR A 401 16.74 -11.94 8.49
C TYR A 401 16.42 -13.04 9.50
N GLY A 402 15.60 -14.02 9.12
CA GLY A 402 15.36 -15.21 9.93
C GLY A 402 15.90 -16.46 9.26
N ASP A 403 16.85 -17.14 9.90
CA ASP A 403 17.21 -18.52 9.55
C ASP A 403 16.13 -19.44 10.10
N MET A 404 15.42 -20.12 9.21
CA MET A 404 14.24 -20.91 9.58
C MET A 404 14.45 -22.38 9.25
N ASN A 405 14.27 -23.23 10.26
CA ASN A 405 14.18 -24.67 10.08
C ASN A 405 12.75 -25.12 10.35
N VAL A 406 12.10 -25.66 9.31
CA VAL A 406 10.72 -26.15 9.36
C VAL A 406 10.74 -27.66 9.15
N ALA A 407 10.37 -28.42 10.18
CA ALA A 407 10.14 -29.85 10.09
C ALA A 407 8.64 -30.12 9.99
N VAL A 408 8.19 -30.68 8.86
CA VAL A 408 6.77 -30.97 8.62
C VAL A 408 6.56 -32.48 8.58
N LYS A 409 5.62 -32.97 9.38
CA LYS A 409 5.19 -34.37 9.38
C LYS A 409 3.89 -34.49 8.60
N TYR A 410 3.89 -35.37 7.60
CA TYR A 410 2.76 -35.52 6.70
C TYR A 410 2.39 -37.00 6.47
N SER A 411 1.14 -37.22 6.07
CA SER A 411 0.53 -38.53 5.88
C SER A 411 -0.06 -38.67 4.47
N LYS A 412 0.40 -39.67 3.72
CA LYS A 412 -0.12 -40.00 2.38
C LYS A 412 -1.56 -40.55 2.36
N LYS A 413 -2.21 -40.70 3.52
CA LYS A 413 -3.61 -41.16 3.59
C LYS A 413 -4.60 -40.06 3.21
N ASN A 414 -4.25 -38.82 3.50
CA ASN A 414 -5.15 -37.66 3.37
C ASN A 414 -4.72 -36.71 2.25
N THR A 415 -3.62 -37.01 1.54
CA THR A 415 -3.10 -36.19 0.45
C THR A 415 -2.57 -37.05 -0.70
N GLU A 416 -2.82 -36.59 -1.92
CA GLU A 416 -2.28 -37.20 -3.15
C GLU A 416 -0.97 -36.52 -3.59
N LYS A 417 -0.61 -35.40 -2.96
CA LYS A 417 0.58 -34.62 -3.29
C LYS A 417 1.87 -35.33 -2.87
N THR A 418 2.91 -35.12 -3.64
CA THR A 418 4.26 -35.59 -3.33
C THR A 418 4.92 -34.75 -2.23
N SER A 419 5.97 -35.28 -1.60
CA SER A 419 6.74 -34.51 -0.60
C SER A 419 7.31 -33.22 -1.17
N ALA A 420 7.78 -33.23 -2.41
CA ALA A 420 8.36 -32.07 -3.08
C ALA A 420 7.30 -31.00 -3.36
N GLU A 421 6.10 -31.39 -3.79
CA GLU A 421 4.99 -30.44 -3.98
C GLU A 421 4.54 -29.81 -2.67
N LEU A 422 4.48 -30.59 -1.58
CA LEU A 422 4.18 -30.06 -0.25
C LEU A 422 5.29 -29.12 0.24
N GLU A 423 6.56 -29.44 0.00
CA GLU A 423 7.68 -28.56 0.34
C GLU A 423 7.57 -27.20 -0.36
N VAL A 424 7.29 -27.19 -1.66
CA VAL A 424 7.10 -25.94 -2.43
C VAL A 424 5.91 -25.14 -1.89
N LEU A 425 4.80 -25.79 -1.55
CA LEU A 425 3.65 -25.11 -0.95
C LEU A 425 4.00 -24.45 0.39
N VAL A 426 4.76 -25.15 1.24
CA VAL A 426 5.21 -24.61 2.53
C VAL A 426 6.15 -23.42 2.32
N ARG A 427 7.13 -23.53 1.42
CA ARG A 427 8.04 -22.40 1.09
C ARG A 427 7.29 -21.19 0.57
N ASN A 428 6.34 -21.38 -0.36
CA ASN A 428 5.52 -20.30 -0.90
C ASN A 428 4.66 -19.63 0.18
N ALA A 429 4.10 -20.42 1.12
CA ALA A 429 3.34 -19.88 2.23
C ALA A 429 4.20 -19.05 3.20
N ILE A 430 5.46 -19.46 3.43
CA ILE A 430 6.42 -18.70 4.24
C ILE A 430 6.80 -17.39 3.54
N ALA A 431 7.07 -17.43 2.23
CA ALA A 431 7.38 -16.24 1.44
C ALA A 431 6.20 -15.26 1.45
N GLN A 432 4.99 -15.72 1.18
CA GLN A 432 3.78 -14.89 1.22
C GLN A 432 3.53 -14.31 2.63
N TYR A 433 3.79 -15.09 3.68
CA TYR A 433 3.69 -14.58 5.05
C TYR A 433 4.70 -13.45 5.33
N SER A 434 5.90 -13.53 4.77
CA SER A 434 6.91 -12.46 4.84
C SER A 434 6.37 -11.18 4.21
N ASP A 435 5.93 -11.26 2.95
CA ASP A 435 5.42 -10.13 2.16
C ASP A 435 4.24 -9.44 2.85
N ASP A 436 3.27 -10.22 3.34
CA ASP A 436 2.02 -9.69 3.87
C ASP A 436 2.14 -9.16 5.31
N ASN A 437 3.08 -9.70 6.12
CA ASN A 437 3.07 -9.48 7.58
C ASN A 437 4.39 -8.99 8.18
N LEU A 438 5.54 -9.25 7.54
CA LEU A 438 6.87 -9.01 8.13
C LEU A 438 7.64 -7.88 7.46
N GLU A 439 7.41 -7.64 6.17
CA GLU A 439 8.09 -6.62 5.36
C GLU A 439 7.62 -5.18 5.66
N ASP A 440 7.53 -4.89 6.94
CA ASP A 440 7.20 -3.60 7.53
C ASP A 440 8.03 -3.45 8.82
N PHE A 441 8.18 -2.22 9.30
CA PHE A 441 9.06 -1.92 10.41
C PHE A 441 8.46 -2.38 11.75
N ASN A 442 9.35 -2.75 12.69
CA ASN A 442 9.00 -3.12 14.07
C ASN A 442 8.03 -4.31 14.20
N LYS A 443 7.92 -5.15 13.16
CA LYS A 443 7.11 -6.36 13.21
C LYS A 443 7.75 -7.44 14.06
N THR A 444 6.91 -8.34 14.56
CA THR A 444 7.33 -9.50 15.34
C THR A 444 6.87 -10.75 14.60
N LEU A 445 7.81 -11.63 14.27
CA LEU A 445 7.50 -12.94 13.75
C LEU A 445 6.89 -13.78 14.87
N ARG A 446 5.61 -14.12 14.69
CA ARG A 446 4.87 -14.99 15.60
C ARG A 446 4.85 -16.40 15.03
N VAL A 447 5.69 -17.28 15.57
CA VAL A 447 5.88 -18.64 15.02
C VAL A 447 4.57 -19.44 15.03
N SER A 448 3.73 -19.23 16.04
CA SER A 448 2.42 -19.88 16.14
C SER A 448 1.46 -19.51 15.01
N LYS A 449 1.47 -18.27 14.54
CA LYS A 449 0.64 -17.83 13.41
C LYS A 449 1.11 -18.47 12.11
N LEU A 450 2.42 -18.52 11.89
CA LEU A 450 3.01 -19.17 10.72
C LEU A 450 2.74 -20.68 10.71
N SER A 451 2.89 -21.35 11.87
CA SER A 451 2.50 -22.75 12.06
C SER A 451 1.04 -22.98 11.66
N GLY A 452 0.12 -22.13 12.13
CA GLY A 452 -1.29 -22.25 11.80
C GLY A 452 -1.58 -22.07 10.31
N ILE A 453 -0.80 -21.26 9.59
CA ILE A 453 -0.92 -21.13 8.13
C ILE A 453 -0.44 -22.43 7.47
N ILE A 454 0.71 -22.96 7.88
CA ILE A 454 1.29 -24.19 7.33
C ILE A 454 0.37 -25.40 7.54
N ASP A 455 -0.21 -25.55 8.74
CA ASP A 455 -1.14 -26.64 9.04
C ASP A 455 -2.42 -26.59 8.19
N ASN A 456 -2.84 -25.40 7.75
CA ASN A 456 -4.04 -25.22 6.93
C ASN A 456 -3.79 -25.37 5.42
N LEU A 457 -2.53 -25.55 4.97
CA LEU A 457 -2.22 -25.65 3.53
C LEU A 457 -2.76 -26.93 2.89
N ASP A 458 -2.73 -28.05 3.63
CA ASP A 458 -3.13 -29.35 3.11
C ASP A 458 -3.60 -30.27 4.25
N PRO A 459 -4.71 -31.01 4.08
CA PRO A 459 -5.19 -31.94 5.10
C PRO A 459 -4.25 -33.13 5.36
N GLY A 460 -3.24 -33.35 4.52
CA GLY A 460 -2.19 -34.34 4.74
C GLY A 460 -1.09 -33.91 5.72
N ILE A 461 -1.05 -32.64 6.13
CA ILE A 461 -0.09 -32.14 7.13
C ILE A 461 -0.66 -32.46 8.53
N GLU A 462 0.07 -33.26 9.30
CA GLU A 462 -0.37 -33.70 10.63
C GLU A 462 0.21 -32.82 11.74
N SER A 463 1.45 -32.35 11.55
CA SER A 463 2.10 -31.41 12.47
C SER A 463 3.30 -30.73 11.82
N ASN A 464 3.67 -29.57 12.36
CA ASN A 464 4.92 -28.90 12.02
C ASN A 464 5.68 -28.49 13.28
N GLU A 465 6.99 -28.35 13.16
CA GLU A 465 7.89 -27.77 14.15
C GLU A 465 8.75 -26.72 13.45
N ILE A 466 8.71 -25.48 13.94
CA ILE A 466 9.41 -24.34 13.36
C ILE A 466 10.40 -23.80 14.39
N THR A 467 11.67 -23.73 14.00
CA THR A 467 12.71 -23.03 14.76
C THR A 467 13.22 -21.85 13.94
N VAL A 468 13.31 -20.67 14.56
CA VAL A 468 13.79 -19.45 13.90
C VAL A 468 14.96 -18.85 14.68
N LEU A 469 16.01 -18.46 13.97
CA LEU A 469 17.16 -17.75 14.52
C LEU A 469 17.33 -16.41 13.78
N PRO A 470 17.24 -15.25 14.46
CA PRO A 470 17.53 -13.96 13.82
C PRO A 470 18.98 -13.89 13.33
N ILE A 471 19.15 -13.30 12.15
CA ILE A 471 20.41 -13.05 11.47
C ILE A 471 20.60 -11.55 11.31
N ILE A 472 21.78 -11.06 11.69
CA ILE A 472 22.25 -9.72 11.30
C ILE A 472 23.42 -9.90 10.35
N GLU A 473 23.32 -9.31 9.16
CA GLU A 473 24.38 -9.31 8.17
C GLU A 473 25.29 -8.09 8.36
N TYR A 474 26.60 -8.31 8.29
CA TYR A 474 27.60 -7.25 8.36
C TYR A 474 28.66 -7.44 7.30
N SER A 475 28.90 -6.38 6.52
CA SER A 475 29.91 -6.34 5.46
C SER A 475 31.08 -5.45 5.93
N PRO A 476 32.11 -6.02 6.59
CA PRO A 476 33.23 -5.23 7.09
C PRO A 476 34.14 -4.75 5.94
N PRO A 477 34.74 -3.56 6.05
CA PRO A 477 35.83 -3.17 5.17
C PRO A 477 37.04 -4.11 5.36
N VAL A 478 37.50 -4.69 4.26
CA VAL A 478 38.60 -5.66 4.24
C VAL A 478 39.90 -5.03 4.74
N ASN A 479 40.66 -5.78 5.55
CA ASN A 479 41.96 -5.39 6.14
C ASN A 479 41.91 -4.11 6.98
N PHE A 480 40.73 -3.72 7.49
CA PHE A 480 40.57 -2.57 8.35
C PHE A 480 40.05 -2.98 9.73
N ASN A 481 40.60 -2.36 10.77
CA ASN A 481 40.20 -2.64 12.12
C ASN A 481 38.88 -1.93 12.46
N THR A 482 37.86 -2.70 12.85
CA THR A 482 36.54 -2.20 13.21
C THR A 482 36.09 -2.71 14.58
N ASN A 483 35.18 -1.98 15.22
CA ASN A 483 34.57 -2.38 16.49
C ASN A 483 33.03 -2.40 16.35
N PRO A 484 32.47 -3.32 15.54
CA PRO A 484 31.04 -3.35 15.29
C PRO A 484 30.24 -3.77 16.54
N LYS A 485 29.01 -3.26 16.61
CA LYS A 485 28.01 -3.58 17.64
C LYS A 485 26.77 -4.16 16.97
N PHE A 486 26.34 -5.34 17.40
CA PHE A 486 25.14 -6.02 16.90
C PHE A 486 24.11 -6.11 18.01
N ARG A 487 22.90 -5.62 17.76
CA ARG A 487 21.78 -5.61 18.72
C ARG A 487 20.63 -6.44 18.16
N PHE A 488 20.31 -7.52 18.85
CA PHE A 488 19.14 -8.36 18.55
C PHE A 488 17.90 -7.93 19.37
N GLU A 489 18.08 -7.06 20.38
CA GLU A 489 17.00 -6.52 21.26
C GLU A 489 16.09 -7.60 21.86
N SER A 490 16.65 -8.79 22.10
CA SER A 490 15.95 -9.97 22.59
C SER A 490 16.85 -10.75 23.54
N GLU A 491 16.29 -11.26 24.63
CA GLU A 491 17.02 -12.12 25.57
C GLU A 491 17.47 -13.40 24.84
N LEU A 492 18.77 -13.69 24.96
CA LEU A 492 19.39 -14.86 24.33
C LEU A 492 19.40 -16.04 25.29
N ILE A 493 19.33 -17.25 24.74
CA ILE A 493 19.51 -18.46 25.56
C ILE A 493 20.95 -18.52 26.00
N LYS A 494 21.22 -18.27 27.28
CA LYS A 494 22.54 -18.43 27.85
C LYS A 494 22.97 -19.90 27.79
N PRO A 495 24.09 -20.24 27.12
CA PRO A 495 24.56 -21.60 27.03
C PRO A 495 25.34 -21.97 28.29
N TYR A 496 25.55 -23.28 28.48
CA TYR A 496 26.45 -23.75 29.53
C TYR A 496 27.87 -23.25 29.25
N PRO A 497 28.66 -22.85 30.27
CA PRO A 497 30.02 -22.40 30.05
C PRO A 497 30.84 -23.44 29.27
N TYR A 498 31.53 -22.98 28.23
CA TYR A 498 32.39 -23.82 27.42
C TYR A 498 33.48 -24.48 28.27
N LYS A 499 33.71 -25.78 28.05
CA LYS A 499 34.78 -26.55 28.69
C LYS A 499 35.58 -27.26 27.62
N ALA A 500 36.86 -26.89 27.48
CA ALA A 500 37.79 -27.48 26.50
C ALA A 500 37.84 -29.02 26.54
N ALA A 501 37.64 -29.63 27.72
CA ALA A 501 37.62 -31.09 27.90
C ALA A 501 36.48 -31.81 27.14
N ASN A 502 35.36 -31.13 26.90
CA ASN A 502 34.19 -31.70 26.21
C ASN A 502 34.16 -31.38 24.71
N GLY A 503 35.12 -30.57 24.22
CA GLY A 503 35.16 -30.12 22.83
C GLY A 503 33.94 -29.29 22.43
N PHE A 504 33.72 -29.15 21.12
CA PHE A 504 32.66 -28.32 20.53
C PHE A 504 31.43 -29.10 20.06
N VAL A 505 31.46 -30.43 20.10
CA VAL A 505 30.41 -31.30 19.52
C VAL A 505 29.06 -31.14 20.23
N ASP A 506 29.06 -31.12 21.56
CA ASP A 506 27.82 -30.99 22.36
C ASP A 506 27.52 -29.55 22.78
N TYR A 507 28.38 -28.60 22.40
CA TYR A 507 28.22 -27.21 22.79
C TYR A 507 27.18 -26.53 21.90
N LYS A 508 26.13 -25.99 22.51
CA LYS A 508 25.06 -25.26 21.82
C LYS A 508 25.25 -23.77 22.03
N PRO A 509 25.86 -23.03 21.10
CA PRO A 509 26.10 -21.59 21.27
C PRO A 509 24.80 -20.80 21.26
N ALA A 510 24.84 -19.63 21.90
CA ALA A 510 23.81 -18.61 21.74
C ALA A 510 24.04 -17.80 20.46
N ILE A 511 25.30 -17.57 20.08
CA ILE A 511 25.65 -16.73 18.93
C ILE A 511 26.71 -17.43 18.10
N LYS A 512 26.52 -17.42 16.78
CA LYS A 512 27.47 -17.98 15.83
C LYS A 512 27.58 -17.09 14.59
N SER A 513 28.77 -16.97 14.02
CA SER A 513 28.95 -16.34 12.70
C SER A 513 29.17 -17.35 11.59
N THR A 514 29.00 -16.91 10.33
CA THR A 514 29.58 -17.61 9.18
C THR A 514 31.11 -17.53 9.18
N PRO A 515 31.79 -18.44 8.47
CA PRO A 515 33.25 -18.42 8.35
C PRO A 515 33.78 -17.20 7.58
N PHE A 516 34.95 -16.71 7.98
CA PHE A 516 35.71 -15.61 7.38
C PHE A 516 37.21 -15.82 7.62
N ASP A 517 38.07 -15.15 6.86
CA ASP A 517 39.52 -15.29 6.95
C ASP A 517 40.16 -14.20 7.81
N VAL A 518 41.07 -14.63 8.69
CA VAL A 518 41.94 -13.76 9.49
C VAL A 518 43.37 -14.30 9.45
N ASN A 519 44.33 -13.47 9.05
CA ASN A 519 45.74 -13.84 8.93
C ASN A 519 45.96 -15.14 8.13
N GLY A 520 45.24 -15.31 7.01
CA GLY A 520 45.31 -16.50 6.15
C GLY A 520 44.70 -17.79 6.74
N THR A 521 43.93 -17.72 7.82
CA THR A 521 43.22 -18.85 8.42
C THR A 521 41.71 -18.62 8.39
N CYS A 522 40.95 -19.63 7.93
CA CYS A 522 39.49 -19.60 7.94
C CYS A 522 38.95 -19.87 9.36
N VAL A 523 38.14 -18.93 9.86
CA VAL A 523 37.69 -18.86 11.25
C VAL A 523 36.22 -18.48 11.33
N PHE A 524 35.55 -18.81 12.42
CA PHE A 524 34.22 -18.30 12.75
C PHE A 524 34.16 -17.84 14.21
N LEU A 525 33.17 -17.01 14.53
CA LEU A 525 32.92 -16.50 15.86
C LEU A 525 31.85 -17.32 16.57
N GLN A 526 32.07 -17.58 17.86
CA GLN A 526 31.13 -18.30 18.72
C GLN A 526 31.26 -17.83 20.17
N ASP A 527 30.18 -17.81 20.94
CA ASP A 527 30.22 -17.42 22.35
C ASP A 527 30.70 -18.55 23.29
N ASP A 528 31.20 -18.21 24.48
CA ASP A 528 31.76 -19.12 25.49
C ASP A 528 30.83 -19.46 26.68
N GLY A 529 29.63 -18.88 26.73
CA GLY A 529 28.67 -19.04 27.83
C GLY A 529 29.02 -18.25 29.11
N GLN A 530 30.16 -17.54 29.12
CA GLN A 530 30.62 -16.67 30.20
C GLN A 530 30.59 -15.19 29.84
N GLY A 531 30.18 -14.85 28.61
CA GLY A 531 30.01 -13.48 28.14
C GLY A 531 31.12 -13.00 27.21
N ASN A 532 32.00 -13.88 26.73
CA ASN A 532 33.01 -13.56 25.72
C ASN A 532 32.67 -14.20 24.37
N MET A 533 33.05 -13.50 23.30
CA MET A 533 33.11 -14.06 21.96
C MET A 533 34.49 -14.66 21.71
N MET A 534 34.52 -15.90 21.25
CA MET A 534 35.71 -16.64 20.85
C MET A 534 35.81 -16.71 19.33
N LEU A 535 37.03 -16.70 18.82
CA LEU A 535 37.37 -16.91 17.42
C LEU A 535 38.01 -18.29 17.26
N ILE A 536 37.38 -19.14 16.44
CA ILE A 536 37.66 -20.57 16.33
C ILE A 536 37.98 -20.90 14.87
N THR A 537 38.91 -21.83 14.61
CA THR A 537 39.17 -22.32 13.24
C THR A 537 37.99 -23.13 12.69
N ASP A 538 37.68 -22.93 11.41
CA ASP A 538 36.66 -23.71 10.69
C ASP A 538 37.22 -25.05 10.19
N GLU A 539 37.68 -25.89 11.12
CA GLU A 539 38.15 -27.25 10.82
C GLU A 539 37.21 -28.30 11.42
N ILE A 540 36.73 -29.23 10.58
CA ILE A 540 35.77 -30.27 10.99
C ILE A 540 36.38 -31.26 11.99
N THR A 541 37.67 -31.57 11.85
CA THR A 541 38.33 -32.63 12.64
C THR A 541 38.96 -32.15 13.94
N ASN A 542 39.37 -30.88 14.04
CA ASN A 542 40.01 -30.35 15.25
C ASN A 542 39.94 -28.81 15.35
N PRO A 543 38.76 -28.22 15.64
CA PRO A 543 38.62 -26.79 15.80
C PRO A 543 39.46 -26.26 16.99
N GLN A 544 40.26 -25.22 16.74
CA GLN A 544 41.14 -24.58 17.72
C GLN A 544 40.68 -23.15 18.02
N ILE A 545 40.78 -22.74 19.28
CA ILE A 545 40.50 -21.36 19.70
C ILE A 545 41.75 -20.51 19.42
N ILE A 546 41.64 -19.57 18.49
CA ILE A 546 42.73 -18.64 18.15
C ILE A 546 42.71 -17.44 19.12
N ASN A 547 41.52 -16.91 19.39
CA ASN A 547 41.35 -15.79 20.30
C ASN A 547 40.14 -16.03 21.23
N PRO A 548 40.36 -16.22 22.55
CA PRO A 548 39.27 -16.45 23.49
C PRO A 548 38.48 -15.17 23.86
N THR A 549 38.99 -13.98 23.53
CA THR A 549 38.38 -12.68 23.88
C THR A 549 38.34 -11.76 22.67
N ALA A 550 37.67 -12.20 21.59
CA ALA A 550 37.45 -11.41 20.38
C ALA A 550 36.35 -10.34 20.56
N GLY A 551 35.56 -10.44 21.64
CA GLY A 551 34.49 -9.51 21.96
C GLY A 551 33.73 -9.93 23.21
N THR A 552 32.63 -9.24 23.50
CA THR A 552 31.74 -9.49 24.63
C THR A 552 30.30 -9.70 24.19
N VAL A 553 29.56 -10.55 24.91
CA VAL A 553 28.13 -10.81 24.71
C VAL A 553 27.36 -10.45 25.98
N ASP A 554 26.32 -9.64 25.80
CA ASP A 554 25.28 -9.43 26.80
C ASP A 554 24.06 -10.30 26.43
N TYR A 555 23.80 -11.34 27.23
CA TYR A 555 22.69 -12.27 26.99
C TYR A 555 21.32 -11.70 27.39
N GLU A 556 21.26 -10.71 28.28
CA GLU A 556 19.99 -10.14 28.75
C GLU A 556 19.40 -9.18 27.71
N ILE A 557 20.25 -8.32 27.13
CA ILE A 557 19.86 -7.34 26.11
C ILE A 557 19.98 -7.91 24.68
N GLY A 558 20.77 -8.97 24.51
CA GLY A 558 21.08 -9.55 23.20
C GLY A 558 22.00 -8.65 22.38
N GLU A 559 23.07 -8.16 23.01
CA GLU A 559 24.05 -7.27 22.38
C GLU A 559 25.42 -7.96 22.26
N VAL A 560 26.01 -7.87 21.07
CA VAL A 560 27.37 -8.34 20.78
C VAL A 560 28.25 -7.16 20.45
N ARG A 561 29.39 -7.06 21.12
CA ARG A 561 30.43 -6.06 20.83
C ARG A 561 31.71 -6.78 20.45
N LEU A 562 32.19 -6.55 19.24
CA LEU A 562 33.48 -7.06 18.82
C LEU A 562 34.56 -6.00 19.06
N THR A 563 35.75 -6.46 19.43
CA THR A 563 36.90 -5.59 19.68
C THR A 563 38.06 -6.00 18.78
N ASN A 564 38.66 -5.02 18.13
CA ASN A 564 39.74 -5.22 17.18
C ASN A 564 39.41 -6.21 16.06
N PHE A 565 38.21 -6.09 15.47
CA PHE A 565 37.71 -7.00 14.44
C PHE A 565 38.31 -6.65 13.08
N ILE A 566 39.10 -7.58 12.53
CA ILE A 566 39.76 -7.47 11.22
C ILE A 566 39.33 -8.68 10.39
N VAL A 567 38.99 -8.44 9.12
CA VAL A 567 38.60 -9.48 8.16
C VAL A 567 39.39 -9.29 6.87
N GLU A 568 40.04 -10.35 6.39
CA GLU A 568 40.79 -10.34 5.13
C GLU A 568 39.91 -10.75 3.94
N SER A 569 39.02 -11.71 4.17
CA SER A 569 38.18 -12.34 3.16
C SER A 569 36.98 -12.98 3.86
N TYR A 570 35.85 -13.10 3.19
CA TYR A 570 34.67 -13.80 3.71
C TYR A 570 33.85 -14.36 2.55
N THR A 571 33.06 -15.39 2.84
CA THR A 571 32.22 -16.04 1.82
C THR A 571 30.86 -15.35 1.72
N GLY A 572 30.46 -14.97 0.51
CA GLY A 572 29.17 -14.30 0.24
C GLY A 572 29.25 -12.77 0.23
N SER A 573 28.11 -12.10 0.34
CA SER A 573 27.99 -10.62 0.36
C SER A 573 28.30 -9.99 1.73
N ALA A 574 28.07 -10.74 2.81
CA ALA A 574 28.26 -10.30 4.19
C ALA A 574 28.51 -11.48 5.14
N ILE A 575 29.08 -11.20 6.31
CA ILE A 575 29.18 -12.15 7.42
C ILE A 575 27.83 -12.17 8.14
N LYS A 576 27.25 -13.37 8.27
CA LYS A 576 25.97 -13.57 8.96
C LYS A 576 26.23 -13.85 10.43
N PHE A 577 25.62 -13.08 11.33
CA PHE A 577 25.62 -13.34 12.76
C PHE A 577 24.25 -13.88 13.16
N THR A 578 24.18 -15.15 13.55
CA THR A 578 22.96 -15.80 14.01
C THR A 578 22.90 -15.81 15.52
N ALA A 579 21.72 -15.54 16.08
CA ALA A 579 21.50 -15.55 17.53
C ALA A 579 20.31 -16.44 17.90
N LYS A 580 20.44 -17.15 19.02
CA LYS A 580 19.40 -18.01 19.58
C LYS A 580 18.65 -17.29 20.69
N THR A 581 17.46 -16.81 20.36
CA THR A 581 16.57 -16.14 21.32
C THR A 581 15.92 -17.12 22.27
N LYS A 582 15.62 -16.65 23.49
CA LYS A 582 14.93 -17.44 24.52
C LYS A 582 13.44 -17.62 24.24
N ASN A 583 12.82 -16.59 23.67
CA ASN A 583 11.47 -16.68 23.14
C ASN A 583 11.53 -17.19 21.69
N ASN A 584 10.55 -18.03 21.33
CA ASN A 584 10.39 -18.51 19.95
C ASN A 584 9.92 -17.41 19.00
N ASP A 585 9.16 -16.44 19.52
CA ASP A 585 8.77 -15.26 18.75
C ASP A 585 9.96 -14.31 18.61
N VAL A 586 10.29 -13.96 17.37
CA VAL A 586 11.44 -13.10 17.07
C VAL A 586 10.95 -11.70 16.76
N LYS A 587 11.40 -10.73 17.57
CA LYS A 587 11.05 -9.32 17.40
C LYS A 587 12.16 -8.61 16.63
N ALA A 588 11.79 -7.87 15.58
CA ALA A 588 12.73 -6.97 14.92
C ALA A 588 13.13 -5.83 15.87
N PRO A 589 14.43 -5.51 16.00
CA PRO A 589 14.88 -4.31 16.67
C PRO A 589 14.26 -3.04 16.08
N LYS A 590 14.19 -1.97 16.86
CA LYS A 590 13.62 -0.70 16.37
C LYS A 590 14.33 -0.19 15.12
N GLY A 591 13.55 0.24 14.13
CA GLY A 591 14.07 0.78 12.87
C GLY A 591 14.68 -0.25 11.92
N ARG A 592 14.43 -1.55 12.18
CA ARG A 592 14.80 -2.65 11.27
C ARG A 592 13.59 -3.29 10.62
N VAL A 593 13.77 -3.72 9.38
CA VAL A 593 12.80 -4.54 8.64
C VAL A 593 13.15 -6.01 8.83
N PHE A 594 12.14 -6.84 9.07
CA PHE A 594 12.29 -8.27 9.19
C PHE A 594 11.96 -8.94 7.86
N ILE A 595 12.90 -9.69 7.28
CA ILE A 595 12.69 -10.36 5.99
C ILE A 595 12.98 -11.86 6.12
N LEU A 596 12.10 -12.70 5.57
CA LEU A 596 12.38 -14.12 5.39
C LEU A 596 12.72 -14.38 3.92
N ARG A 597 13.96 -14.79 3.66
CA ARG A 597 14.42 -15.16 2.33
C ARG A 597 14.31 -16.67 2.14
N ASP A 598 13.85 -17.14 0.99
CA ASP A 598 13.76 -18.59 0.70
C ASP A 598 15.13 -19.30 0.81
N THR A 599 16.23 -18.58 0.57
CA THR A 599 17.60 -19.12 0.73
C THR A 599 17.99 -19.42 2.17
N ASP A 600 17.33 -18.81 3.16
CA ASP A 600 17.55 -19.04 4.59
C ASP A 600 16.45 -19.95 5.21
N VAL A 601 15.58 -20.55 4.38
CA VAL A 601 14.54 -21.49 4.82
C VAL A 601 14.95 -22.92 4.46
N ILE A 602 15.07 -23.76 5.49
CA ILE A 602 15.33 -25.19 5.37
C ILE A 602 14.06 -25.94 5.77
N THR A 603 13.45 -26.62 4.81
CA THR A 603 12.26 -27.45 5.04
C THR A 603 12.63 -28.92 5.00
N THR A 604 12.26 -29.66 6.05
CA THR A 604 12.44 -31.11 6.13
C THR A 604 11.08 -31.80 6.18
N MET A 605 10.81 -32.68 5.21
CA MET A 605 9.55 -33.41 5.10
C MET A 605 9.70 -34.83 5.66
N GLU A 606 9.01 -35.16 6.74
CA GLU A 606 9.01 -36.47 7.37
C GLU A 606 7.68 -37.21 7.10
N LEU A 607 7.76 -38.39 6.46
CA LEU A 607 6.59 -39.23 6.24
C LEU A 607 6.24 -39.98 7.53
N GLN A 608 5.02 -39.78 8.04
CA GLN A 608 4.52 -40.55 9.18
C GLN A 608 3.96 -41.89 8.71
N GLU A 609 4.77 -42.94 8.74
CA GLU A 609 4.31 -44.31 8.47
C GLU A 609 3.62 -44.92 9.69
N PHE A 610 2.49 -45.58 9.45
CA PHE A 610 1.80 -46.35 10.48
C PHE A 610 2.53 -47.69 10.69
N SER A 611 3.39 -47.80 11.69
CA SER A 611 3.94 -49.09 12.09
C SER A 611 2.82 -49.98 12.67
N ARG A 612 2.50 -51.10 12.02
CA ARG A 612 1.60 -52.11 12.60
C ARG A 612 2.19 -52.59 13.94
N PRO A 613 1.41 -52.71 15.03
CA PRO A 613 1.91 -53.32 16.25
C PRO A 613 2.33 -54.77 15.95
N ILE A 614 3.59 -55.09 16.24
CA ILE A 614 4.09 -56.46 16.21
C ILE A 614 3.39 -57.20 17.36
N ALA A 615 2.51 -58.14 17.03
CA ALA A 615 1.93 -59.02 18.03
C ALA A 615 3.04 -59.88 18.65
N THR A 616 3.45 -59.57 19.88
CA THR A 616 4.24 -60.49 20.71
C THR A 616 3.40 -61.73 20.98
N GLN A 617 3.70 -62.85 20.31
CA GLN A 617 3.16 -64.14 20.67
C GLN A 617 3.62 -64.48 22.11
N SER A 618 2.65 -64.62 23.01
CA SER A 618 2.88 -65.19 24.33
C SER A 618 3.20 -66.66 24.16
N ALA A 619 4.46 -67.05 24.39
CA ALA A 619 4.87 -68.44 24.39
C ALA A 619 4.28 -69.16 25.61
N THR A 620 3.23 -69.94 25.40
CA THR A 620 2.84 -71.04 26.30
C THR A 620 3.83 -72.18 26.15
N ASN A 621 4.58 -72.49 27.21
CA ASN A 621 5.46 -73.65 27.31
C ASN A 621 4.70 -74.98 27.08
N PRO A 622 5.19 -75.89 26.23
CA PRO A 622 4.84 -77.30 26.30
C PRO A 622 5.82 -78.09 27.19
N PRO A 623 5.42 -79.25 27.75
CA PRO A 623 6.21 -79.96 28.76
C PRO A 623 7.31 -80.83 28.14
N ASN A 624 8.38 -81.02 28.91
CA ASN A 624 9.52 -81.91 28.66
C ASN A 624 9.13 -83.31 28.17
N THR A 625 9.67 -83.74 27.04
CA THR A 625 9.98 -85.14 26.75
C THR A 625 11.33 -85.26 26.05
N THR A 626 12.25 -85.91 26.75
CA THR A 626 13.54 -86.42 26.28
C THR A 626 13.37 -87.54 25.27
N THR A 627 13.98 -87.44 24.09
CA THR A 627 14.46 -88.60 23.30
C THR A 627 15.68 -88.25 22.47
N THR A 628 16.73 -89.04 22.69
CA THR A 628 18.02 -89.10 22.00
C THR A 628 17.94 -89.82 20.65
N ALA A 629 18.94 -89.50 19.80
CA ALA A 629 19.59 -90.33 18.77
C ALA A 629 19.14 -90.22 17.29
N SER A 630 20.04 -89.61 16.50
CA SER A 630 20.62 -90.06 15.22
C SER A 630 19.78 -90.88 14.23
N SER A 631 19.69 -90.41 12.98
CA SER A 631 20.48 -90.94 11.83
C SER A 631 20.06 -90.26 10.51
N SER A 632 20.97 -90.36 9.55
CA SER A 632 21.05 -89.70 8.24
C SER A 632 20.18 -90.29 7.12
N SER A 633 20.18 -89.58 5.98
CA SER A 633 19.86 -90.00 4.59
C SER A 633 18.38 -90.26 4.28
N TYR A 634 17.76 -89.72 3.23
CA TYR A 634 18.20 -89.29 1.89
C TYR A 634 17.62 -87.94 1.49
#